data_AF-A0A2T5U221-F1
#
_entry.id   AF-A0A2T5U221-F1
#
_cell.length_a   1.000
_cell.length_b   1.000
_cell.length_c   1.000
_cell.angle_alpha   90.00
_cell.angle_beta   90.00
_cell.angle_gamma   90.00
#
_symmetry.space_group_name_H-M   'P 1'
#
loop_
_entity.id
_entity.type
_entity.pdbx_description
1 polymer ?
#
loop_
_entity_poly.entity_id
_entity_poly.type
_entity_poly.pdbx_seq_one_letter_code
_entity_poly.pdbx_strand_id
1 'polypeptide(L)'
;MILKTLALAVAGATLLAACSGEQPATTTSNDAMVDNGVSLRNLAETEVAVPKPEQLTVKGRLIPTPSDPTSRHFLLRERKAASGTIIAILRQEHEGKVAYARTETDCGKRLFHVLGVGPNRALVETNVAHDGPLRPIKGLPLREELAKYVCEASGTPLAKG
;
A
#
# COMPACT_ATOMS: atom_id res chain seq x y z
N MET A 1 -47.95 -51.58 32.35
CA MET A 1 -48.41 -50.59 31.37
C MET A 1 -47.50 -50.65 30.17
N ILE A 2 -48.07 -51.04 29.03
CA ILE A 2 -47.41 -51.14 27.72
C ILE A 2 -47.48 -49.75 27.10
N LEU A 3 -46.36 -49.22 26.59
CA LEU A 3 -46.43 -48.15 25.59
C LEU A 3 -45.46 -48.46 24.45
N LYS A 4 -46.08 -48.70 23.29
CA LYS A 4 -45.48 -48.96 21.99
C LYS A 4 -45.10 -47.63 21.30
N THR A 5 -44.04 -47.73 20.50
CA THR A 5 -43.79 -47.05 19.20
C THR A 5 -43.81 -45.52 19.12
N LEU A 6 -42.72 -44.93 18.62
CA LEU A 6 -42.65 -44.48 17.21
C LEU A 6 -41.21 -44.09 16.86
N ALA A 7 -40.70 -44.63 15.76
CA ALA A 7 -39.48 -44.18 15.11
C ALA A 7 -39.79 -42.96 14.23
N LEU A 8 -38.94 -41.93 14.26
CA LEU A 8 -38.86 -40.92 13.20
C LEU A 8 -37.41 -40.84 12.71
N ALA A 9 -37.22 -41.27 11.47
CA ALA A 9 -35.97 -41.17 10.73
C ALA A 9 -35.72 -39.71 10.31
N VAL A 10 -34.52 -39.19 10.61
CA VAL A 10 -34.04 -37.94 10.01
C VAL A 10 -33.00 -38.30 8.97
N ALA A 11 -33.46 -38.38 7.72
CA ALA A 11 -32.60 -38.30 6.55
C ALA A 11 -32.39 -36.82 6.24
N GLY A 12 -31.14 -36.34 6.36
CA GLY A 12 -30.74 -34.99 6.00
C GLY A 12 -29.50 -35.05 5.13
N ALA A 13 -29.69 -34.81 3.84
CA ALA A 13 -28.75 -35.06 2.75
C ALA A 13 -27.47 -34.20 2.83
N THR A 14 -26.34 -34.84 2.52
CA THR A 14 -25.08 -34.20 2.15
C THR A 14 -25.23 -33.53 0.78
N LEU A 15 -25.07 -32.20 0.74
CA LEU A 15 -24.84 -31.46 -0.50
C LEU A 15 -23.47 -30.78 -0.42
N LEU A 16 -22.45 -31.53 -0.83
CA LEU A 16 -21.24 -30.98 -1.43
C LEU A 16 -21.59 -30.64 -2.88
N ALA A 17 -21.83 -29.35 -3.15
CA ALA A 17 -21.80 -28.82 -4.50
C ALA A 17 -20.77 -27.70 -4.53
N ALA A 18 -19.57 -28.07 -4.97
CA ALA A 18 -18.57 -27.14 -5.47
C ALA A 18 -19.15 -26.48 -6.72
N CYS A 19 -19.44 -25.18 -6.64
CA CYS A 19 -19.69 -24.37 -7.82
C CYS A 19 -18.45 -23.51 -8.07
N SER A 20 -17.72 -23.91 -9.10
CA SER A 20 -16.64 -23.20 -9.74
C SER A 20 -17.04 -21.76 -10.04
N GLY A 21 -16.45 -20.81 -9.31
CA GLY A 21 -16.46 -19.40 -9.69
C GLY A 21 -15.34 -19.15 -10.69
N GLU A 22 -15.62 -19.32 -11.98
CA GLU A 22 -14.74 -18.83 -13.03
C GLU A 22 -14.94 -17.32 -13.14
N GLN A 23 -14.09 -16.57 -12.44
CA GLN A 23 -14.08 -15.11 -12.49
C GLN A 23 -13.14 -14.66 -13.62
N PRO A 24 -13.56 -13.75 -14.52
CA PRO A 24 -12.74 -13.38 -15.67
C PRO A 24 -11.44 -12.74 -15.21
N ALA A 25 -10.33 -13.27 -15.72
CA ALA A 25 -9.00 -12.71 -15.55
C ALA A 25 -8.95 -11.29 -16.16
N THR A 26 -9.15 -10.28 -15.33
CA THR A 26 -8.69 -8.93 -15.62
C THR A 26 -7.20 -8.91 -15.35
N THR A 27 -6.43 -8.93 -16.44
CA THR A 27 -4.97 -8.72 -16.45
C THR A 27 -4.68 -7.31 -15.95
N THR A 28 -4.71 -7.12 -14.64
CA THR A 28 -4.21 -5.95 -13.94
C THR A 28 -2.80 -6.29 -13.51
N SER A 29 -1.81 -5.50 -13.92
CA SER A 29 -0.42 -5.66 -13.53
C SER A 29 -0.31 -5.76 -12.00
N ASN A 30 -0.08 -6.99 -11.54
CA ASN A 30 -0.02 -7.36 -10.14
C ASN A 30 1.22 -6.75 -9.48
N ASP A 31 1.02 -5.63 -8.78
CA ASP A 31 1.75 -5.30 -7.54
C ASP A 31 1.24 -6.17 -6.36
N ALA A 32 0.60 -7.31 -6.65
CA ALA A 32 0.15 -8.26 -5.65
C ALA A 32 1.33 -9.10 -5.13
N MET A 33 2.14 -8.48 -4.26
CA MET A 33 2.58 -9.18 -3.06
C MET A 33 1.70 -8.72 -1.89
N VAL A 34 0.45 -9.19 -1.89
CA VAL A 34 -0.36 -9.23 -0.68
C VAL A 34 -0.02 -10.53 0.03
N ASP A 35 0.76 -10.40 1.11
CA ASP A 35 0.59 -11.30 2.24
C ASP A 35 0.59 -10.52 3.57
N ASN A 36 1.23 -9.33 3.68
CA ASN A 36 1.11 -8.41 4.84
C ASN A 36 1.59 -6.96 4.54
N GLY A 37 1.55 -6.49 3.29
CA GLY A 37 2.19 -5.23 2.88
C GLY A 37 1.23 -4.06 2.59
N VAL A 38 1.67 -2.83 2.86
CA VAL A 38 0.97 -1.59 2.48
C VAL A 38 1.00 -1.41 0.97
N SER A 39 -0.19 -1.26 0.36
CA SER A 39 -0.34 -0.83 -1.03
C SER A 39 -0.28 0.69 -1.12
N LEU A 40 0.74 1.22 -1.80
CA LEU A 40 0.86 2.66 -2.06
C LEU A 40 -0.07 3.14 -3.17
N ARG A 41 -0.48 2.25 -4.08
CA ARG A 41 -1.40 2.57 -5.18
C ARG A 41 -2.83 2.76 -4.68
N ASN A 42 -3.22 2.06 -3.61
CA ASN A 42 -4.59 2.10 -3.11
C ASN A 42 -4.66 2.76 -1.73
N LEU A 43 -3.62 3.49 -1.29
CA LEU A 43 -3.55 4.01 0.07
C LEU A 43 -4.70 4.97 0.36
N ALA A 44 -5.06 5.80 -0.62
CA ALA A 44 -6.20 6.71 -0.58
C ALA A 44 -7.59 6.02 -0.66
N GLU A 45 -7.64 4.70 -0.90
CA GLU A 45 -8.86 3.88 -0.88
C GLU A 45 -9.07 3.18 0.47
N THR A 46 -8.07 3.21 1.37
CA THR A 46 -8.14 2.59 2.70
C THR A 46 -8.86 3.46 3.73
N GLU A 47 -9.14 2.87 4.90
CA GLU A 47 -9.69 3.58 6.08
C GLU A 47 -8.78 4.70 6.63
N VAL A 48 -7.50 4.70 6.25
CA VAL A 48 -6.54 5.75 6.63
C VAL A 48 -6.80 7.04 5.83
N ALA A 49 -7.44 6.94 4.68
CA ALA A 49 -7.67 8.07 3.79
C ALA A 49 -8.77 9.00 4.32
N VAL A 50 -8.58 10.30 4.13
CA VAL A 50 -9.55 11.33 4.49
C VAL A 50 -9.92 12.18 3.27
N PRO A 51 -11.07 12.86 3.28
CA PRO A 51 -11.39 13.84 2.25
C PRO A 51 -10.25 14.86 2.10
N LYS A 52 -9.90 15.18 0.85
CA LYS A 52 -8.90 16.18 0.54
C LYS A 52 -9.38 17.54 1.06
N PRO A 53 -8.63 18.22 1.95
CA PRO A 53 -8.99 19.55 2.38
C PRO A 53 -8.88 20.53 1.21
N GLU A 54 -9.76 21.54 1.20
CA GLU A 54 -9.76 22.62 0.20
C GLU A 54 -8.38 23.30 0.11
N GLN A 55 -7.73 23.47 1.26
CA GLN A 55 -6.39 24.02 1.36
C GLN A 55 -5.44 23.04 2.05
N LEU A 56 -4.43 22.60 1.30
CA LEU A 56 -3.29 21.86 1.84
C LEU A 56 -2.23 22.84 2.35
N THR A 57 -1.89 22.75 3.64
CA THR A 57 -0.84 23.54 4.30
C THR A 57 0.55 23.27 3.71
N VAL A 58 0.83 22.01 3.37
CA VAL A 58 2.08 21.60 2.72
C VAL A 58 1.74 21.10 1.32
N LYS A 59 2.18 21.82 0.28
CA LYS A 59 1.89 21.45 -1.11
C LYS A 59 2.67 20.20 -1.54
N GLY A 60 3.95 20.11 -1.17
CA GLY A 60 4.85 19.06 -1.64
C GLY A 60 5.27 19.23 -3.10
N ARG A 61 6.24 18.43 -3.54
CA ARG A 61 6.69 18.35 -4.93
C ARG A 61 6.02 17.18 -5.63
N LEU A 62 5.47 17.39 -6.82
CA LEU A 62 4.85 16.32 -7.60
C LEU A 62 5.92 15.31 -8.04
N ILE A 63 5.64 14.03 -7.84
CA ILE A 63 6.47 12.90 -8.28
C ILE A 63 5.87 12.36 -9.57
N PRO A 64 6.64 12.28 -10.68
CA PRO A 64 6.18 11.61 -11.89
C PRO A 64 6.06 10.09 -11.66
N THR A 65 4.84 9.57 -11.71
CA THR A 65 4.53 8.13 -11.51
C THR A 65 3.72 7.57 -12.69
N PRO A 66 4.33 7.36 -13.87
CA PRO A 66 3.61 6.87 -15.05
C PRO A 66 2.96 5.49 -14.85
N SER A 67 3.43 4.69 -13.89
CA SER A 67 2.82 3.41 -13.52
C SER A 67 1.51 3.51 -12.74
N ASP A 68 1.15 4.70 -12.24
CA ASP A 68 -0.08 4.97 -11.51
C ASP A 68 -0.73 6.28 -12.04
N PRO A 69 -1.43 6.21 -13.19
CA PRO A 69 -1.99 7.39 -13.84
C PRO A 69 -3.27 7.93 -13.17
N THR A 70 -3.88 7.16 -12.26
CA THR A 70 -5.14 7.52 -11.59
C THR A 70 -4.90 8.29 -10.29
N SER A 71 -3.67 8.29 -9.78
CA SER A 71 -3.28 8.96 -8.55
C SER A 71 -2.24 10.05 -8.81
N ARG A 72 -2.14 10.99 -7.87
CA ARG A 72 -1.03 11.93 -7.82
C ARG A 72 -0.22 11.72 -6.56
N HIS A 73 1.08 11.55 -6.72
CA HIS A 73 2.02 11.34 -5.62
C HIS A 73 2.87 12.58 -5.39
N PHE A 74 3.03 12.98 -4.13
CA PHE A 74 3.80 14.17 -3.76
C PHE A 74 4.84 13.85 -2.70
N LEU A 75 6.06 14.33 -2.88
CA LEU A 75 7.10 14.35 -1.85
C LEU A 75 6.92 15.58 -0.96
N LEU A 76 6.63 15.38 0.32
CA LEU A 76 6.43 16.48 1.26
C LEU A 76 7.70 16.86 2.01
N ARG A 77 8.52 15.86 2.33
CA ARG A 77 9.76 15.99 3.07
C ARG A 77 10.62 14.75 2.88
N GLU A 78 11.93 14.94 2.85
CA GLU A 78 12.93 13.89 2.89
C GLU A 78 14.05 14.26 3.86
N ARG A 79 14.68 13.26 4.47
CA ARG A 79 15.90 13.42 5.27
C ARG A 79 16.74 12.17 5.21
N LYS A 80 18.06 12.33 5.34
CA LYS A 80 18.97 11.21 5.51
C LYS A 80 18.93 10.70 6.94
N ALA A 81 18.76 9.39 7.13
CA ALA A 81 18.87 8.73 8.41
C ALA A 81 20.34 8.46 8.77
N ALA A 82 20.62 8.20 10.05
CA ALA A 82 21.97 7.86 10.50
C ALA A 82 22.52 6.58 9.85
N SER A 83 21.64 5.65 9.48
CA SER A 83 21.93 4.44 8.71
C SER A 83 22.33 4.70 7.24
N GLY A 84 22.19 5.94 6.76
CA GLY A 84 22.47 6.32 5.38
C GLY A 84 21.28 6.17 4.42
N THR A 85 20.18 5.55 4.87
CA THR A 85 18.91 5.48 4.12
C THR A 85 18.21 6.84 4.09
N ILE A 86 17.24 6.99 3.20
CA ILE A 86 16.42 8.18 3.07
C ILE A 86 15.04 7.92 3.67
N ILE A 87 14.63 8.73 4.63
CA ILE A 87 13.26 8.73 5.14
C ILE A 87 12.49 9.86 4.46
N ALA A 88 11.37 9.50 3.84
CA ALA A 88 10.51 10.45 3.13
C ALA A 88 9.08 10.40 3.65
N ILE A 89 8.36 11.51 3.51
CA ILE A 89 6.90 11.58 3.67
C ILE A 89 6.30 11.85 2.31
N LEU A 90 5.48 10.92 1.87
CA LEU A 90 4.74 10.95 0.62
C LEU A 90 3.26 11.22 0.90
N ARG A 91 2.60 11.92 -0.02
CA ARG A 91 1.13 12.04 -0.05
C ARG A 91 0.62 11.45 -1.35
N GLN A 92 -0.37 10.57 -1.25
CA GLN A 92 -1.19 10.16 -2.38
C GLN A 92 -2.47 10.97 -2.40
N GLU A 93 -2.87 11.46 -3.56
CA GLU A 93 -4.19 12.01 -3.83
C GLU A 93 -4.89 11.16 -4.90
N HIS A 94 -6.09 10.68 -4.59
CA HIS A 94 -6.89 9.86 -5.50
C HIS A 94 -8.38 10.08 -5.19
N GLU A 95 -9.21 10.28 -6.21
CA GLU A 95 -10.68 10.47 -6.09
C GLU A 95 -11.12 11.45 -4.99
N GLY A 96 -10.45 12.59 -4.87
CA GLY A 96 -10.79 13.62 -3.87
C GLY A 96 -10.44 13.22 -2.43
N LYS A 97 -9.75 12.10 -2.22
CA LYS A 97 -9.18 11.67 -0.95
C LYS A 97 -7.67 11.88 -0.91
N VAL A 98 -7.13 11.91 0.30
CA VAL A 98 -5.70 11.96 0.56
C VAL A 98 -5.29 10.96 1.63
N ALA A 99 -4.12 10.37 1.45
CA ALA A 99 -3.45 9.59 2.46
C ALA A 99 -1.94 9.84 2.41
N TYR A 100 -1.26 9.58 3.52
CA TYR A 100 0.15 9.89 3.71
C TYR A 100 0.89 8.62 4.05
N ALA A 101 2.09 8.46 3.49
CA ALA A 101 3.00 7.37 3.81
C ALA A 101 4.35 7.94 4.22
N ARG A 102 4.90 7.45 5.33
CA ARG A 102 6.30 7.64 5.70
C ARG A 102 7.05 6.42 5.21
N THR A 103 8.10 6.63 4.43
CA THR A 103 8.83 5.56 3.76
C THR A 103 10.30 5.64 4.09
N GLU A 104 10.97 4.49 4.04
CA GLU A 104 12.42 4.37 4.09
C GLU A 104 12.93 3.80 2.76
N THR A 105 14.03 4.34 2.27
CA THR A 105 14.63 3.93 1.00
C THR A 105 16.14 3.79 1.14
N ASP A 106 16.68 2.62 0.79
CA ASP A 106 18.11 2.42 0.59
C ASP A 106 18.42 2.61 -0.91
N CYS A 107 18.95 3.78 -1.26
CA CYS A 107 19.26 4.15 -2.64
C CYS A 107 20.34 3.26 -3.26
N GLY A 108 21.31 2.78 -2.46
CA GLY A 108 22.42 1.96 -2.94
C GLY A 108 22.02 0.51 -3.21
N LYS A 109 21.08 0.00 -2.42
CA LYS A 109 20.61 -1.40 -2.52
C LYS A 109 19.26 -1.54 -3.23
N ARG A 110 18.65 -0.44 -3.67
CA ARG A 110 17.30 -0.42 -4.27
C ARG A 110 16.27 -1.09 -3.35
N LEU A 111 16.27 -0.71 -2.07
CA LEU A 111 15.31 -1.22 -1.10
C LEU A 111 14.32 -0.13 -0.71
N PHE A 112 13.07 -0.53 -0.47
CA PHE A 112 12.01 0.38 -0.07
C PHE A 112 11.07 -0.28 0.94
N HIS A 113 10.61 0.50 1.90
CA HIS A 113 9.66 0.06 2.91
C HIS A 113 8.77 1.23 3.37
N VAL A 114 7.52 0.94 3.73
CA VAL A 114 6.61 1.91 4.34
C VAL A 114 6.67 1.81 5.86
N LEU A 115 7.31 2.80 6.50
CA LEU A 115 7.43 2.90 7.95
C LEU A 115 6.11 3.26 8.66
N GLY A 116 5.20 3.97 7.99
CA GLY A 116 4.01 4.53 8.61
C GLY A 116 3.00 4.99 7.59
N VAL A 117 1.71 4.93 7.94
CA VAL A 117 0.63 5.51 7.13
C VAL A 117 -0.25 6.39 8.02
N GLY A 118 -0.87 7.41 7.45
CA GLY A 118 -1.75 8.29 8.23
C GLY A 118 -2.62 9.20 7.37
N PRO A 119 -3.68 9.78 7.97
CA PRO A 119 -4.58 10.69 7.28
C PRO A 119 -3.97 12.09 7.09
N ASN A 120 -2.88 12.39 7.79
CA ASN A 120 -2.20 13.68 7.73
C ASN A 120 -0.70 13.55 8.05
N ARG A 121 0.04 14.62 7.78
CA ARG A 121 1.49 14.69 7.99
C ARG A 121 1.91 14.49 9.46
N ALA A 122 1.12 14.93 10.43
CA ALA A 122 1.50 14.78 11.84
C ALA A 122 1.42 13.31 12.27
N LEU A 123 0.32 12.64 11.94
CA LEU A 123 0.08 11.25 12.35
C LEU A 123 0.99 10.26 11.60
N VAL A 124 1.33 10.52 10.34
CA VAL A 124 2.24 9.63 9.59
C VAL A 124 3.67 9.62 10.17
N GLU A 125 4.07 10.68 10.87
CA GLU A 125 5.39 10.76 11.52
C GLU A 125 5.47 9.90 12.80
N THR A 126 4.35 9.57 13.42
CA THR A 126 4.30 8.79 14.67
C THR A 126 3.74 7.39 14.48
N ASN A 127 2.99 7.15 13.40
CA ASN A 127 2.42 5.84 13.08
C ASN A 127 3.49 4.84 12.62
N VAL A 128 3.28 3.56 12.95
CA VAL A 128 4.07 2.43 12.45
C VAL A 128 3.19 1.57 11.56
N ALA A 129 3.46 1.58 10.26
CA ALA A 129 2.87 0.66 9.32
C ALA A 129 3.72 -0.60 9.37
N HIS A 130 3.16 -1.71 9.83
CA HIS A 130 3.87 -2.98 9.95
C HIS A 130 4.13 -3.64 8.57
N ASP A 131 4.65 -2.89 7.57
CA ASP A 131 4.90 -3.30 6.17
C ASP A 131 6.16 -4.19 5.98
N GLY A 132 6.64 -4.80 7.06
CA GLY A 132 7.82 -5.68 7.07
C GLY A 132 9.16 -4.94 6.97
N PRO A 133 10.26 -5.59 6.57
CA PRO A 133 11.56 -4.93 6.42
C PRO A 133 11.69 -4.19 5.06
N LEU A 134 12.80 -3.49 4.88
CA LEU A 134 13.29 -3.01 3.58
C LEU A 134 13.36 -4.17 2.57
N ARG A 135 12.63 -4.05 1.46
CA ARG A 135 12.54 -5.07 0.40
C ARG A 135 13.01 -4.54 -0.96
N PRO A 136 13.57 -5.40 -1.83
CA PRO A 136 13.90 -5.02 -3.20
C PRO A 136 12.69 -4.49 -3.95
N ILE A 137 12.91 -3.45 -4.75
CA ILE A 137 11.86 -2.81 -5.57
C ILE A 137 11.85 -3.27 -7.03
N LYS A 138 12.75 -4.19 -7.41
CA LYS A 138 12.85 -4.65 -8.80
C LYS A 138 11.53 -5.26 -9.27
N GLY A 139 10.99 -4.73 -10.37
CA GLY A 139 9.71 -5.16 -10.93
C GLY A 139 8.47 -4.57 -10.23
N LEU A 140 8.65 -3.65 -9.28
CA LEU A 140 7.58 -2.91 -8.61
C LEU A 140 7.62 -1.45 -9.09
N PRO A 141 7.01 -1.13 -10.25
CA PRO A 141 7.30 0.10 -10.99
C PRO A 141 6.97 1.37 -10.19
N LEU A 142 5.85 1.38 -9.45
CA LEU A 142 5.50 2.52 -8.61
C LEU A 142 6.54 2.73 -7.49
N ARG A 143 7.01 1.65 -6.86
CA ARG A 143 8.05 1.75 -5.82
C ARG A 143 9.38 2.21 -6.41
N GLU A 144 9.73 1.79 -7.63
CA GLU A 144 10.91 2.26 -8.36
C GLU A 144 10.85 3.75 -8.68
N GLU A 145 9.71 4.24 -9.18
CA GLU A 145 9.47 5.64 -9.51
C GLU A 145 9.56 6.53 -8.26
N LEU A 146 8.88 6.13 -7.18
CA LEU A 146 8.91 6.84 -5.90
C LEU A 146 10.32 6.84 -5.29
N ALA A 147 10.99 5.69 -5.25
CA ALA A 147 12.35 5.56 -4.74
C ALA A 147 13.33 6.43 -5.53
N LYS A 148 13.25 6.39 -6.87
CA LYS A 148 14.11 7.19 -7.75
C LYS A 148 13.99 8.68 -7.41
N TYR A 149 12.77 9.19 -7.34
CA TYR A 149 12.53 10.61 -7.05
C TYR A 149 13.02 11.00 -5.66
N VAL A 150 12.73 10.19 -4.63
CA VAL A 150 13.19 10.42 -3.25
C VAL A 150 14.73 10.44 -3.17
N CYS A 151 15.38 9.48 -3.83
CA CYS A 151 16.83 9.36 -3.88
C CYS A 151 17.48 10.58 -4.59
N GLU A 152 16.97 10.96 -5.76
CA GLU A 152 17.41 12.16 -6.50
C GLU A 152 17.22 13.45 -5.68
N ALA A 153 16.05 13.61 -5.05
CA ALA A 153 15.76 14.76 -4.19
C ALA A 153 16.72 14.87 -2.99
N SER A 154 17.20 13.74 -2.48
CA SER A 154 18.16 13.68 -1.37
C SER A 154 19.64 13.83 -1.79
N GLY A 155 19.91 14.01 -3.09
CA GLY A 155 21.27 14.09 -3.63
C GLY A 155 22.02 12.75 -3.65
N THR A 156 21.33 11.62 -3.48
CA THR A 156 21.90 10.27 -3.52
C THR A 156 21.17 9.45 -4.59
N PRO A 157 21.61 9.46 -5.87
CA PRO A 157 20.91 8.78 -6.95
C PRO A 157 20.65 7.29 -6.65
N LEU A 158 19.48 6.80 -7.08
CA LEU A 158 19.13 5.38 -6.97
C LEU A 158 20.10 4.54 -7.81
N ALA A 159 20.66 3.48 -7.24
CA ALA A 159 21.54 2.56 -7.95
C ALA A 159 20.85 1.94 -9.17
N LYS A 160 21.62 1.66 -10.22
CA LYS A 160 21.11 0.97 -11.43
C LYS A 160 20.65 -0.45 -11.06
N GLY A 161 19.54 -0.91 -11.65
CA GLY A 161 18.89 -2.20 -11.34
C GLY A 161 18.96 -3.24 -12.46
#